data_AF-B9Z269-F1
#
_entry.id   AF-B9Z269-F1
#
_cell.length_a   1.000
_cell.length_b   1.000
_cell.length_c   1.000
_cell.angle_alpha   90.00
_cell.angle_beta   90.00
_cell.angle_gamma   90.00
#
_symmetry.space_group_name_H-M   'P 1'
#
loop_
_entity.id
_entity.type
_entity.pdbx_description
1 polymer ?
#
loop_
_entity_poly.entity_id
_entity_poly.type
_entity_poly.pdbx_seq_one_letter_code
_entity_poly.pdbx_strand_id
1 'polypeptide(L)'
;MLMRKTILRTWQEKLQAALKGRKPQLTQINLSVFGFSRGATEARAFVNWLYQVCEQENGGWHFAGIPLRTQFLGIFDTVASVGIAQLFPDSLPATGHMAWADGNLAIHPAVEQCVHYVAGHEVRACFPLDTVRRGNSYPGNAVEVMYPGSHSDVGGGYASGALGILPSQDSQMCVIPCRRMYDAARLAGVPLLAMGQLDKKIQDLLTPTQQVISDFNAYLRDAKVAPASAEKMHQQHMALYLSQRFKYRREFTQRAPYRTASSKHQEYLRQTQQGIINGLNKLHAGDPMAPDFDPVREAVKIKHKPPQYNRVLTPAVSPETDPVNVAASMDLRRLTPAIEHFLDSYIHDSVAGFIEDAFYEGTANGCGLFKFRALYKGDE
;
A
#
# COMPACT_ATOMS: atom_id res chain seq x y z
N MET A 1 -22.91 2.80 17.77
CA MET A 1 -23.60 1.74 16.99
C MET A 1 -25.12 1.91 16.98
N LEU A 2 -25.79 2.04 18.14
CA LEU A 2 -27.26 2.15 18.26
C LEU A 2 -27.88 3.30 17.46
N MET A 3 -27.30 4.50 17.52
CA MET A 3 -27.81 5.69 16.82
C MET A 3 -27.84 5.53 15.28
N ARG A 4 -26.81 4.89 14.70
CA ARG A 4 -26.73 4.67 13.24
C ARG A 4 -27.84 3.73 12.75
N LYS A 5 -28.03 2.60 13.44
CA LYS A 5 -29.07 1.63 13.09
C LYS A 5 -30.46 2.27 13.15
N THR A 6 -30.74 3.03 14.19
CA THR A 6 -32.03 3.75 14.33
C THR A 6 -32.24 4.75 13.20
N ILE A 7 -31.24 5.58 12.87
CA ILE A 7 -31.35 6.56 11.78
C ILE A 7 -31.57 5.86 10.43
N LEU A 8 -30.78 4.83 10.13
CA LEU A 8 -30.88 4.11 8.86
C LEU A 8 -32.22 3.38 8.72
N ARG A 9 -32.73 2.76 9.80
CA ARG A 9 -34.05 2.13 9.79
C ARG A 9 -35.16 3.12 9.45
N THR A 10 -35.14 4.32 10.03
CA THR A 10 -36.09 5.39 9.69
C THR A 10 -36.06 5.72 8.19
N TRP A 11 -34.89 5.74 7.57
CA TRP A 11 -34.78 5.99 6.13
C TRP A 11 -35.22 4.79 5.27
N GLN A 12 -34.98 3.55 5.73
CA GLN A 12 -35.48 2.34 5.06
C GLN A 12 -37.01 2.30 5.06
N GLU A 13 -37.66 2.59 6.19
CA GLU A 13 -39.13 2.66 6.31
C GLU A 13 -39.71 3.74 5.39
N LYS A 14 -39.07 4.93 5.34
CA LYS A 14 -39.47 6.01 4.43
C LYS A 14 -39.33 5.61 2.96
N LEU A 15 -38.24 4.92 2.61
CA LEU A 15 -38.02 4.43 1.25
C LEU A 15 -39.09 3.39 0.87
N GLN A 16 -39.36 2.42 1.73
CA GLN A 16 -40.43 1.43 1.52
C GLN A 16 -41.79 2.09 1.29
N ALA A 17 -42.15 3.06 2.13
CA ALA A 17 -43.39 3.80 1.99
C ALA A 17 -43.47 4.57 0.66
N ALA A 18 -42.37 5.20 0.24
CA ALA A 18 -42.29 5.94 -1.02
C ALA A 18 -42.40 5.04 -2.27
N LEU A 19 -41.94 3.79 -2.19
CA LEU A 19 -41.97 2.82 -3.30
C LEU A 19 -43.31 2.08 -3.42
N LYS A 20 -44.11 2.01 -2.35
CA LYS A 20 -45.36 1.26 -2.32
C LYS A 20 -46.31 1.69 -3.43
N GLY A 21 -46.70 0.73 -4.28
CA GLY A 21 -47.66 0.94 -5.37
C GLY A 21 -47.11 1.73 -6.57
N ARG A 22 -45.81 2.06 -6.60
CA ARG A 22 -45.19 2.79 -7.72
C ARG A 22 -44.53 1.85 -8.74
N LYS A 23 -44.48 2.30 -10.00
CA LYS A 23 -43.76 1.66 -11.10
C LYS A 23 -42.66 2.60 -11.63
N PRO A 24 -41.53 2.07 -12.15
CA PRO A 24 -41.17 0.65 -12.18
C PRO A 24 -40.87 0.10 -10.77
N GLN A 25 -41.09 -1.21 -10.58
CA GLN A 25 -40.73 -1.87 -9.32
C GLN A 25 -39.22 -2.07 -9.24
N LEU A 26 -38.63 -1.74 -8.09
CA LEU A 26 -37.23 -2.04 -7.82
C LEU A 26 -37.10 -3.53 -7.48
N THR A 27 -36.39 -4.27 -8.32
CA THR A 27 -36.21 -5.72 -8.17
C THR A 27 -34.91 -6.08 -7.47
N GLN A 28 -33.87 -5.24 -7.59
CA GLN A 28 -32.56 -5.48 -6.97
C GLN A 28 -31.73 -4.19 -6.91
N ILE A 29 -30.92 -4.07 -5.86
CA ILE A 29 -29.82 -3.10 -5.75
C ILE A 29 -28.52 -3.85 -6.03
N ASN A 30 -27.80 -3.44 -7.06
CA ASN A 30 -26.44 -3.92 -7.34
C ASN A 30 -25.44 -2.88 -6.84
N LEU A 31 -24.56 -3.31 -5.92
CA LEU A 31 -23.56 -2.45 -5.29
C LEU A 31 -22.15 -2.88 -5.70
N SER A 32 -21.37 -1.90 -6.16
CA SER A 32 -19.94 -2.02 -6.39
C SER A 32 -19.24 -0.85 -5.70
N VAL A 33 -18.24 -1.14 -4.87
CA VAL A 33 -17.58 -0.12 -4.05
C VAL A 33 -16.09 -0.09 -4.41
N PHE A 34 -15.57 1.12 -4.57
CA PHE A 34 -14.14 1.34 -4.83
C PHE A 34 -13.56 2.25 -3.77
N GLY A 35 -12.29 2.02 -3.42
CA GLY A 35 -11.60 2.88 -2.47
C GLY A 35 -10.09 2.77 -2.58
N PHE A 36 -9.40 3.87 -2.32
CA PHE A 36 -7.94 3.92 -2.23
C PHE A 36 -7.54 4.54 -0.89
N SER A 37 -6.49 4.01 -0.26
CA SER A 37 -5.94 4.56 0.99
C SER A 37 -6.98 4.51 2.11
N ARG A 38 -7.21 5.62 2.80
CA ARG A 38 -8.31 5.79 3.76
C ARG A 38 -9.69 5.59 3.12
N GLY A 39 -9.86 5.91 1.84
CA GLY A 39 -11.08 5.60 1.09
C GLY A 39 -11.32 4.09 0.95
N ALA A 40 -10.27 3.26 0.93
CA ALA A 40 -10.42 1.81 0.99
C ALA A 40 -10.87 1.33 2.38
N THR A 41 -10.37 1.97 3.43
CA THR A 41 -10.81 1.74 4.81
C THR A 41 -12.29 2.09 4.96
N GLU A 42 -12.69 3.25 4.44
CA GLU A 42 -14.09 3.70 4.37
C GLU A 42 -14.95 2.73 3.58
N ALA A 43 -14.48 2.23 2.42
CA ALA A 43 -15.20 1.25 1.62
C ALA A 43 -15.46 -0.05 2.39
N ARG A 44 -14.44 -0.60 3.09
CA ARG A 44 -14.57 -1.81 3.91
C ARG A 44 -15.53 -1.58 5.07
N ALA A 45 -15.40 -0.46 5.78
CA ALA A 45 -16.28 -0.11 6.89
C ALA A 45 -17.72 0.12 6.42
N PHE A 46 -17.91 0.82 5.30
CA PHE A 46 -19.19 1.07 4.67
C PHE A 46 -19.93 -0.24 4.37
N VAL A 47 -19.26 -1.20 3.71
CA VAL A 47 -19.87 -2.49 3.39
C VAL A 47 -20.29 -3.23 4.66
N ASN A 48 -19.41 -3.32 5.67
CA ASN A 48 -19.75 -3.98 6.95
C ASN A 48 -20.93 -3.29 7.66
N TRP A 49 -20.96 -1.95 7.69
CA TRP A 49 -22.04 -1.20 8.30
C TRP A 49 -23.35 -1.27 7.53
N LEU A 50 -23.30 -1.36 6.20
CA LEU A 50 -24.47 -1.57 5.36
C LEU A 50 -25.14 -2.90 5.71
N TYR A 51 -24.36 -3.97 5.81
CA TYR A 51 -24.89 -5.29 6.16
C TYR A 51 -25.41 -5.40 7.60
N GLN A 52 -24.96 -4.53 8.52
CA GLN A 52 -25.53 -4.44 9.87
C GLN A 52 -26.98 -3.91 9.90
N VAL A 53 -27.45 -3.27 8.82
CA VAL A 53 -28.83 -2.78 8.68
C VAL A 53 -29.60 -3.48 7.56
N CYS A 54 -29.01 -4.51 6.96
CA CYS A 54 -29.71 -5.36 6.00
C CYS A 54 -30.38 -6.53 6.74
N GLU A 55 -31.46 -7.03 6.16
CA GLU A 55 -32.19 -8.19 6.64
C GLU A 55 -31.82 -9.40 5.80
N GLN A 56 -31.69 -10.57 6.44
CA GLN A 56 -31.38 -11.81 5.74
C GLN A 56 -32.68 -12.59 5.51
N GLU A 57 -33.01 -12.86 4.25
CA GLU A 57 -34.23 -13.59 3.85
C GLU A 57 -33.89 -14.59 2.75
N ASN A 58 -34.31 -15.84 2.90
CA ASN A 58 -34.10 -16.92 1.91
C ASN A 58 -32.63 -17.08 1.47
N GLY A 59 -31.67 -16.84 2.38
CA GLY A 59 -30.23 -16.90 2.09
C GLY A 59 -29.66 -15.67 1.38
N GLY A 60 -30.49 -14.69 1.01
CA GLY A 60 -30.09 -13.40 0.44
C GLY A 60 -30.14 -12.27 1.45
N TRP A 61 -29.59 -11.11 1.07
CA TRP A 61 -29.62 -9.88 1.86
C TRP A 61 -30.56 -8.86 1.24
N HIS A 62 -31.28 -8.14 2.07
CA HIS A 62 -32.24 -7.13 1.66
C HIS A 62 -31.98 -5.81 2.36
N PHE A 63 -32.03 -4.72 1.60
CA PHE A 63 -32.01 -3.36 2.13
C PHE A 63 -33.37 -2.73 1.87
N ALA A 64 -34.10 -2.38 2.93
CA ALA A 64 -35.45 -1.83 2.83
C ALA A 64 -36.42 -2.74 2.04
N GLY A 65 -36.32 -4.06 2.23
CA GLY A 65 -37.13 -5.06 1.50
C GLY A 65 -36.75 -5.27 0.04
N ILE A 66 -35.64 -4.67 -0.43
CA ILE A 66 -35.14 -4.82 -1.81
C ILE A 66 -33.91 -5.73 -1.77
N PRO A 67 -33.82 -6.78 -2.61
CA PRO A 67 -32.63 -7.62 -2.71
C PRO A 67 -31.37 -6.79 -2.96
N LEU A 68 -30.32 -7.02 -2.17
CA LEU A 68 -29.03 -6.35 -2.25
C LEU A 68 -27.95 -7.36 -2.67
N ARG A 69 -27.31 -7.07 -3.80
CA ARG A 69 -26.16 -7.81 -4.31
C ARG A 69 -24.92 -6.92 -4.28
N THR A 70 -23.92 -7.25 -3.45
CA THR A 70 -22.61 -6.58 -3.47
C THR A 70 -21.64 -7.38 -4.33
N GLN A 71 -21.62 -7.05 -5.62
CA GLN A 71 -20.88 -7.83 -6.61
C GLN A 71 -19.37 -7.59 -6.60
N PHE A 72 -18.92 -6.40 -6.19
CA PHE A 72 -17.51 -6.05 -6.28
C PHE A 72 -17.05 -5.05 -5.22
N LEU A 73 -15.92 -5.34 -4.58
CA LEU A 73 -15.19 -4.43 -3.71
C LEU A 73 -13.75 -4.29 -4.23
N GLY A 74 -13.49 -3.21 -4.97
CA GLY A 74 -12.19 -2.91 -5.57
C GLY A 74 -11.41 -1.92 -4.73
N ILE A 75 -10.38 -2.37 -4.02
CA ILE A 75 -9.62 -1.55 -3.09
C ILE A 75 -8.14 -1.46 -3.44
N PHE A 76 -7.55 -0.31 -3.15
CA PHE A 76 -6.12 -0.04 -3.34
C PHE A 76 -5.51 0.33 -1.99
N ASP A 77 -4.47 -0.41 -1.61
CA ASP A 77 -3.52 -0.13 -0.53
C ASP A 77 -4.18 0.49 0.72
N THR A 78 -4.98 -0.31 1.43
CA THR A 78 -5.80 0.17 2.54
C THR A 78 -4.93 0.64 3.71
N VAL A 79 -5.27 1.80 4.26
CA VAL A 79 -4.58 2.41 5.41
C VAL A 79 -5.64 2.90 6.40
N ALA A 80 -5.77 2.23 7.55
CA ALA A 80 -6.78 2.54 8.56
C ALA A 80 -6.32 3.49 9.68
N SER A 81 -5.01 3.68 9.83
CA SER A 81 -4.44 4.40 10.97
C SER A 81 -4.53 5.93 10.85
N VAL A 82 -4.60 6.61 12.00
CA VAL A 82 -4.20 8.02 12.10
C VAL A 82 -2.67 8.06 12.10
N GLY A 83 -2.08 8.84 11.22
CA GLY A 83 -0.63 8.89 10.98
C GLY A 83 0.29 9.21 12.17
N ILE A 84 -0.24 9.34 13.39
CA ILE A 84 0.49 9.69 14.61
C ILE A 84 0.79 8.45 15.47
N ALA A 85 -0.07 7.41 15.45
CA ALA A 85 0.08 6.26 16.34
C ALA A 85 1.37 5.46 16.11
N GLN A 86 1.77 5.31 14.85
CA GLN A 86 3.04 4.67 14.47
C GLN A 86 4.27 5.57 14.63
N LEU A 87 4.08 6.86 14.89
CA LEU A 87 5.18 7.77 15.25
C LEU A 87 5.51 7.69 16.75
N PHE A 88 4.54 7.26 17.57
CA PHE A 88 4.67 7.16 19.03
C PHE A 88 4.08 5.83 19.53
N PRO A 89 4.72 4.69 19.24
CA PRO A 89 4.18 3.36 19.56
C PRO A 89 3.98 3.13 21.06
N ASP A 90 4.69 3.86 21.92
CA ASP A 90 4.57 3.79 23.38
C ASP A 90 3.45 4.66 23.95
N SER A 91 2.75 5.45 23.12
CA SER A 91 1.80 6.50 23.57
C SER A 91 0.36 6.30 23.08
N LEU A 92 0.11 5.39 22.14
CA LEU A 92 -1.19 5.21 21.49
C LEU A 92 -1.51 3.71 21.30
N PRO A 93 -2.80 3.31 21.16
CA PRO A 93 -3.18 1.90 21.02
C PRO A 93 -2.41 1.19 19.89
N ALA A 94 -2.11 -0.10 20.09
CA ALA A 94 -1.14 -0.88 19.30
C ALA A 94 -1.33 -0.88 17.76
N THR A 95 -2.53 -0.61 17.25
CA THR A 95 -2.83 -0.55 15.79
C THR A 95 -2.97 0.88 15.26
N GLY A 96 -3.27 1.86 16.12
CA GLY A 96 -3.50 3.25 15.68
C GLY A 96 -4.72 3.48 14.78
N HIS A 97 -5.57 2.47 14.61
CA HIS A 97 -6.78 2.53 13.81
C HIS A 97 -7.74 3.60 14.33
N MET A 98 -8.46 4.27 13.42
CA MET A 98 -9.57 5.11 13.84
C MET A 98 -10.67 4.23 14.46
N ALA A 99 -11.38 4.73 15.48
CA ALA A 99 -12.42 3.97 16.20
C ALA A 99 -13.54 3.42 15.30
N TRP A 100 -13.68 3.94 14.08
CA TRP A 100 -14.64 3.43 13.09
C TRP A 100 -14.08 2.29 12.21
N ALA A 101 -12.76 2.17 12.11
CA ALA A 101 -12.08 1.10 11.40
C ALA A 101 -11.97 -0.17 12.27
N ASP A 102 -11.79 -0.01 13.59
CA ASP A 102 -11.71 -1.14 14.51
C ASP A 102 -12.92 -2.07 14.39
N GLY A 103 -12.64 -3.35 14.13
CA GLY A 103 -13.64 -4.40 13.91
C GLY A 103 -14.46 -4.31 12.61
N ASN A 104 -14.15 -3.38 11.69
CA ASN A 104 -14.95 -3.14 10.47
C ASN A 104 -14.14 -3.27 9.16
N LEU A 105 -12.92 -3.78 9.20
CA LEU A 105 -12.07 -3.95 8.01
C LEU A 105 -12.14 -5.35 7.41
N ALA A 106 -12.73 -6.30 8.11
CA ALA A 106 -13.00 -7.63 7.61
C ALA A 106 -13.74 -7.59 6.26
N ILE A 107 -13.32 -8.37 5.26
CA ILE A 107 -14.13 -8.51 4.03
C ILE A 107 -15.41 -9.26 4.40
N HIS A 108 -16.56 -8.63 4.14
CA HIS A 108 -17.86 -9.18 4.48
C HIS A 108 -18.18 -10.38 3.57
N PRO A 109 -18.72 -11.50 4.09
CA PRO A 109 -18.98 -12.71 3.31
C PRO A 109 -20.05 -12.54 2.21
N ALA A 110 -20.87 -11.50 2.30
CA ALA A 110 -21.85 -11.17 1.26
C ALA A 110 -21.27 -10.42 0.04
N VAL A 111 -19.99 -10.04 0.09
CA VAL A 111 -19.29 -9.52 -1.09
C VAL A 111 -18.94 -10.70 -1.99
N GLU A 112 -19.35 -10.66 -3.25
CA GLU A 112 -19.05 -11.76 -4.19
C GLU A 112 -17.56 -11.81 -4.56
N GLN A 113 -16.96 -10.65 -4.83
CA GLN A 113 -15.54 -10.56 -5.14
C GLN A 113 -14.91 -9.28 -4.56
N CYS A 114 -13.85 -9.45 -3.80
CA CYS A 114 -12.95 -8.38 -3.37
C CYS A 114 -11.61 -8.51 -4.09
N VAL A 115 -11.13 -7.40 -4.65
CA VAL A 115 -9.80 -7.29 -5.24
C VAL A 115 -9.04 -6.20 -4.51
N HIS A 116 -7.89 -6.53 -3.93
CA HIS A 116 -7.05 -5.60 -3.21
C HIS A 116 -5.65 -5.51 -3.82
N TYR A 117 -5.30 -4.35 -4.36
CA TYR A 117 -3.95 -4.10 -4.88
C TYR A 117 -3.12 -3.31 -3.87
N VAL A 118 -1.94 -3.84 -3.50
CA VAL A 118 -1.10 -3.30 -2.41
C VAL A 118 0.28 -2.89 -2.90
N ALA A 119 0.89 -1.92 -2.22
CA ALA A 119 2.16 -1.30 -2.59
C ALA A 119 3.38 -2.05 -2.02
N GLY A 120 4.29 -2.46 -2.89
CA GLY A 120 5.52 -3.18 -2.53
C GLY A 120 6.65 -2.29 -1.97
N HIS A 121 6.65 -0.98 -2.26
CA HIS A 121 7.72 -0.05 -1.88
C HIS A 121 7.31 1.05 -0.88
N GLU A 122 6.09 0.99 -0.33
CA GLU A 122 5.66 1.93 0.71
C GLU A 122 6.29 1.58 2.06
N VAL A 123 6.82 2.57 2.79
CA VAL A 123 7.44 2.37 4.12
C VAL A 123 7.13 3.47 5.14
N ARG A 124 6.27 4.44 4.83
CA ARG A 124 5.90 5.47 5.81
C ARG A 124 5.26 4.87 7.05
N ALA A 125 5.62 5.40 8.22
CA ALA A 125 5.04 4.98 9.50
C ALA A 125 3.53 5.26 9.52
N CYS A 126 3.09 6.40 8.99
CA CYS A 126 1.68 6.75 8.93
C CYS A 126 0.86 6.00 7.87
N PHE A 127 1.47 5.12 7.07
CA PHE A 127 0.80 4.31 6.04
C PHE A 127 0.99 2.81 6.27
N PRO A 128 0.68 2.24 7.45
CA PRO A 128 0.63 0.79 7.61
C PRO A 128 -0.42 0.20 6.66
N LEU A 129 -0.17 -0.99 6.15
CA LEU A 129 -1.11 -1.68 5.27
C LEU A 129 -2.08 -2.51 6.11
N ASP A 130 -3.38 -2.36 5.87
CA ASP A 130 -4.40 -3.30 6.33
C ASP A 130 -4.66 -4.35 5.26
N THR A 131 -4.04 -5.53 5.38
CA THR A 131 -4.28 -6.64 4.45
C THR A 131 -5.72 -7.16 4.57
N VAL A 132 -6.23 -7.78 3.51
CA VAL A 132 -7.51 -8.54 3.58
C VAL A 132 -7.35 -9.90 4.26
N ARG A 133 -6.12 -10.32 4.56
CA ARG A 133 -5.82 -11.56 5.28
C ARG A 133 -6.35 -11.52 6.71
N ARG A 134 -6.92 -12.64 7.18
CA ARG A 134 -7.29 -12.88 8.58
C ARG A 134 -6.46 -14.00 9.15
N GLY A 135 -5.77 -13.75 10.27
CA GLY A 135 -4.77 -14.68 10.78
C GLY A 135 -3.74 -15.02 9.70
N ASN A 136 -3.69 -16.29 9.30
CA ASN A 136 -2.79 -16.79 8.25
C ASN A 136 -3.49 -17.11 6.92
N SER A 137 -4.77 -16.75 6.75
CA SER A 137 -5.59 -17.16 5.59
C SER A 137 -6.28 -15.99 4.90
N TYR A 138 -6.47 -16.12 3.58
CA TYR A 138 -7.24 -15.16 2.79
C TYR A 138 -8.71 -15.60 2.72
N PRO A 139 -9.68 -14.67 2.86
CA PRO A 139 -11.08 -14.98 2.61
C PRO A 139 -11.28 -15.54 1.19
N GLY A 140 -12.14 -16.55 1.02
CA GLY A 140 -12.36 -17.19 -0.28
C GLY A 140 -12.95 -16.27 -1.35
N ASN A 141 -13.52 -15.14 -0.94
CA ASN A 141 -14.06 -14.09 -1.82
C ASN A 141 -13.08 -12.93 -2.04
N ALA A 142 -11.80 -13.05 -1.66
CA ALA A 142 -10.82 -11.98 -1.77
C ALA A 142 -9.53 -12.41 -2.49
N VAL A 143 -9.01 -11.53 -3.35
CA VAL A 143 -7.69 -11.65 -3.96
C VAL A 143 -6.88 -10.42 -3.61
N GLU A 144 -5.68 -10.62 -3.05
CA GLU A 144 -4.72 -9.56 -2.76
C GLU A 144 -3.50 -9.71 -3.69
N VAL A 145 -3.12 -8.63 -4.37
CA VAL A 145 -1.99 -8.62 -5.31
C VAL A 145 -1.06 -7.47 -4.98
N MET A 146 0.21 -7.77 -4.73
CA MET A 146 1.23 -6.75 -4.54
C MET A 146 1.78 -6.28 -5.88
N TYR A 147 1.75 -4.97 -6.09
CA TYR A 147 2.40 -4.30 -7.21
C TYR A 147 3.67 -3.60 -6.74
N PRO A 148 4.74 -3.57 -7.55
CA PRO A 148 5.86 -2.67 -7.32
C PRO A 148 5.38 -1.22 -7.41
N GLY A 149 5.70 -0.43 -6.40
CA GLY A 149 5.23 0.94 -6.26
C GLY A 149 5.19 1.36 -4.81
N SER A 150 5.36 2.64 -4.54
CA SER A 150 4.88 3.29 -3.32
C SER A 150 3.34 3.42 -3.34
N HIS A 151 2.74 3.91 -2.25
CA HIS A 151 1.28 3.99 -2.10
C HIS A 151 0.55 4.57 -3.33
N SER A 152 0.97 5.74 -3.79
CA SER A 152 0.37 6.43 -4.94
C SER A 152 0.92 5.98 -6.30
N ASP A 153 1.97 5.16 -6.33
CA ASP A 153 2.36 4.43 -7.54
C ASP A 153 1.39 3.29 -7.84
N VAL A 154 0.65 2.81 -6.83
CA VAL A 154 -0.37 1.77 -6.99
C VAL A 154 -1.77 2.38 -7.09
N GLY A 155 -2.14 3.28 -6.17
CA GLY A 155 -3.47 3.90 -6.16
C GLY A 155 -3.64 5.12 -7.04
N GLY A 156 -2.54 5.68 -7.56
CA GLY A 156 -2.52 6.94 -8.30
C GLY A 156 -2.41 8.17 -7.39
N GLY A 157 -2.02 9.31 -7.97
CA GLY A 157 -1.98 10.61 -7.28
C GLY A 157 -0.67 11.39 -7.40
N TYR A 158 0.43 10.77 -7.87
CA TYR A 158 1.64 11.52 -8.16
C TYR A 158 1.48 12.39 -9.42
N ALA A 159 1.94 13.64 -9.34
CA ALA A 159 2.10 14.48 -10.52
C ALA A 159 3.34 14.06 -11.31
N SER A 160 3.33 14.25 -12.63
CA SER A 160 4.55 14.09 -13.45
C SER A 160 5.65 15.02 -12.93
N GLY A 161 6.83 14.46 -12.68
CA GLY A 161 8.00 15.17 -12.14
C GLY A 161 8.07 15.24 -10.62
N ALA A 162 7.06 14.74 -9.90
CA ALA A 162 7.14 14.63 -8.44
C ALA A 162 8.36 13.79 -8.05
N LEU A 163 9.19 14.32 -7.14
CA LEU A 163 10.41 13.66 -6.66
C LEU A 163 11.40 13.28 -7.78
N GLY A 164 11.34 13.98 -8.92
CA GLY A 164 12.20 13.76 -10.09
C GLY A 164 11.79 12.57 -10.96
N ILE A 165 10.67 11.91 -10.65
CA ILE A 165 10.12 10.85 -11.47
C ILE A 165 9.28 11.49 -12.58
N LEU A 166 9.75 11.39 -13.83
CA LEU A 166 9.21 12.13 -14.99
C LEU A 166 8.42 11.29 -16.03
N PRO A 167 7.70 10.21 -15.69
CA PRO A 167 6.83 9.59 -16.67
C PRO A 167 5.67 10.53 -17.02
N SER A 168 5.29 10.54 -18.31
CA SER A 168 4.00 11.07 -18.75
C SER A 168 2.85 10.33 -18.03
N GLN A 169 1.65 10.91 -18.04
CA GLN A 169 0.51 10.36 -17.30
C GLN A 169 0.19 8.90 -17.66
N ASP A 170 0.25 8.55 -18.95
CA ASP A 170 0.08 7.18 -19.50
C ASP A 170 1.29 6.26 -19.26
N SER A 171 2.38 6.81 -18.71
CA SER A 171 3.59 6.09 -18.36
C SER A 171 3.81 6.02 -16.84
N GLN A 172 2.85 6.47 -16.03
CA GLN A 172 2.91 6.30 -14.58
C GLN A 172 2.65 4.85 -14.19
N MET A 173 3.31 4.39 -13.13
CA MET A 173 3.18 3.02 -12.65
C MET A 173 1.73 2.66 -12.29
N CYS A 174 0.94 3.63 -11.80
CA CYS A 174 -0.45 3.43 -11.36
C CYS A 174 -1.42 3.06 -12.49
N VAL A 175 -1.06 3.31 -13.76
CA VAL A 175 -1.91 2.97 -14.91
C VAL A 175 -2.08 1.45 -15.03
N ILE A 176 -1.04 0.66 -14.71
CA ILE A 176 -1.12 -0.81 -14.74
C ILE A 176 -2.16 -1.33 -13.74
N PRO A 177 -2.04 -1.11 -12.41
CA PRO A 177 -3.02 -1.60 -11.46
C PRO A 177 -4.41 -0.97 -11.67
N CYS A 178 -4.49 0.28 -12.12
CA CYS A 178 -5.77 0.91 -12.48
C CYS A 178 -6.47 0.12 -13.61
N ARG A 179 -5.75 -0.19 -14.70
CA ARG A 179 -6.30 -0.97 -15.80
C ARG A 179 -6.71 -2.38 -15.36
N ARG A 180 -5.88 -3.04 -14.53
CA ARG A 180 -6.20 -4.37 -14.00
C ARG A 180 -7.42 -4.37 -13.09
N MET A 181 -7.65 -3.29 -12.34
CA MET A 181 -8.85 -3.16 -11.51
C MET A 181 -10.09 -2.93 -12.38
N TYR A 182 -9.96 -2.10 -13.42
CA TYR A 182 -11.02 -1.86 -14.40
C TYR A 182 -11.48 -3.17 -15.06
N ASP A 183 -10.53 -3.98 -15.52
CA ASP A 183 -10.82 -5.28 -16.12
C ASP A 183 -11.45 -6.24 -15.10
N ALA A 184 -10.93 -6.31 -13.87
CA ALA A 184 -11.49 -7.16 -12.82
C ALA A 184 -12.94 -6.78 -12.45
N ALA A 185 -13.22 -5.48 -12.32
CA ALA A 185 -14.56 -4.98 -12.07
C ALA A 185 -15.52 -5.34 -13.20
N ARG A 186 -15.10 -5.15 -14.46
CA ARG A 186 -15.91 -5.55 -15.63
C ARG A 186 -16.22 -7.04 -15.63
N LEU A 187 -15.21 -7.88 -15.36
CA LEU A 187 -15.39 -9.33 -15.30
C LEU A 187 -16.34 -9.75 -14.16
N ALA A 188 -16.36 -9.01 -13.04
CA ALA A 188 -17.33 -9.17 -11.96
C ALA A 188 -18.73 -8.59 -12.29
N GLY A 189 -18.95 -8.11 -13.52
CA GLY A 189 -20.21 -7.58 -14.01
C GLY A 189 -20.51 -6.15 -13.60
N VAL A 190 -19.53 -5.38 -13.12
CA VAL A 190 -19.72 -3.95 -12.82
C VAL A 190 -20.06 -3.25 -14.14
N PRO A 191 -21.09 -2.39 -14.20
CA PRO A 191 -21.60 -1.78 -15.44
C PRO A 191 -20.68 -0.65 -15.96
N LEU A 192 -19.42 -0.96 -16.18
CA LEU A 192 -18.45 -0.11 -16.86
C LEU A 192 -18.55 -0.32 -18.37
N LEU A 193 -18.01 0.62 -19.17
CA LEU A 193 -17.98 0.53 -20.63
C LEU A 193 -16.80 -0.31 -21.14
N ALA A 194 -16.93 -0.99 -22.28
CA ALA A 194 -15.78 -1.69 -22.85
C ALA A 194 -14.73 -0.66 -23.30
N MET A 195 -13.44 -1.03 -23.37
CA MET A 195 -12.38 -0.09 -23.77
C MET A 195 -12.70 0.67 -25.06
N GLY A 196 -13.19 -0.03 -26.09
CA GLY A 196 -13.56 0.59 -27.37
C GLY A 196 -14.81 1.49 -27.33
N GLN A 197 -15.54 1.52 -26.21
CA GLN A 197 -16.72 2.36 -25.98
C GLN A 197 -16.42 3.59 -25.11
N LEU A 198 -15.22 3.68 -24.54
CA LEU A 198 -14.80 4.82 -23.73
C LEU A 198 -14.37 5.98 -24.62
N ASP A 199 -14.49 7.21 -24.13
CA ASP A 199 -13.88 8.36 -24.79
C ASP A 199 -12.35 8.22 -24.81
N LYS A 200 -11.70 8.74 -25.87
CA LYS A 200 -10.25 8.63 -26.06
C LYS A 200 -9.44 9.03 -24.83
N LYS A 201 -9.85 10.11 -24.15
CA LYS A 201 -9.21 10.58 -22.92
C LYS A 201 -9.20 9.52 -21.82
N ILE A 202 -10.29 8.78 -21.62
CA ILE A 202 -10.37 7.74 -20.60
C ILE A 202 -9.59 6.50 -21.04
N GLN A 203 -9.65 6.17 -22.34
CA GLN A 203 -8.82 5.08 -22.89
C GLN A 203 -7.33 5.33 -22.61
N ASP A 204 -6.87 6.56 -22.80
CA ASP A 204 -5.46 6.94 -22.58
C ASP A 204 -5.06 6.85 -21.11
N LEU A 205 -5.96 7.20 -20.19
CA LEU A 205 -5.75 7.03 -18.75
C LEU A 205 -5.69 5.56 -18.30
N LEU A 206 -6.21 4.64 -19.11
CA LEU A 206 -6.29 3.20 -18.82
C LEU A 206 -5.36 2.36 -19.71
N THR A 207 -4.56 2.99 -20.56
CA THR A 207 -3.70 2.29 -21.52
C THR A 207 -2.24 2.63 -21.21
N PRO A 208 -1.51 1.75 -20.51
CA PRO A 208 -0.10 1.98 -20.27
C PRO A 208 0.66 1.90 -21.60
N THR A 209 1.69 2.73 -21.75
CA THR A 209 2.54 2.68 -22.95
C THR A 209 3.29 1.35 -23.04
N GLN A 210 3.69 0.97 -24.26
CA GLN A 210 4.44 -0.27 -24.48
C GLN A 210 5.78 -0.28 -23.73
N GLN A 211 6.41 0.89 -23.55
CA GLN A 211 7.63 1.03 -22.79
C GLN A 211 7.40 0.67 -21.31
N VAL A 212 6.36 1.22 -20.69
CA VAL A 212 6.02 0.91 -19.28
C VAL A 212 5.70 -0.56 -19.07
N ILE A 213 4.94 -1.17 -20.00
CA ILE A 213 4.68 -2.61 -19.95
C ILE A 213 5.99 -3.41 -20.01
N SER A 214 6.92 -2.99 -20.88
CA SER A 214 8.19 -3.69 -21.09
C SER A 214 9.10 -3.58 -19.86
N ASP A 215 9.22 -2.38 -19.29
CA ASP A 215 10.03 -2.12 -18.10
C ASP A 215 9.45 -2.79 -16.85
N PHE A 216 8.12 -2.74 -16.68
CA PHE A 216 7.42 -3.47 -15.62
C PHE A 216 7.67 -4.98 -15.71
N ASN A 217 7.50 -5.57 -16.89
CA ASN A 217 7.75 -6.99 -17.09
C ASN A 217 9.23 -7.36 -16.91
N ALA A 218 10.16 -6.48 -17.30
CA ALA A 218 11.58 -6.68 -17.08
C ALA A 218 11.92 -6.68 -15.59
N TYR A 219 11.37 -5.73 -14.84
CA TYR A 219 11.47 -5.70 -13.40
C TYR A 219 10.93 -6.98 -12.77
N LEU A 220 9.73 -7.44 -13.12
CA LEU A 220 9.16 -8.65 -12.53
C LEU A 220 10.02 -9.89 -12.79
N ARG A 221 10.53 -10.06 -14.02
CA ARG A 221 11.41 -11.18 -14.39
C ARG A 221 12.72 -11.21 -13.60
N ASP A 222 13.29 -10.04 -13.35
CA ASP A 222 14.62 -9.93 -12.74
C ASP A 222 14.54 -9.84 -11.20
N ALA A 223 13.56 -9.10 -10.68
CA ALA A 223 13.31 -8.97 -9.25
C ALA A 223 12.98 -10.32 -8.63
N LYS A 224 12.28 -11.21 -9.35
CA LYS A 224 11.96 -12.58 -8.91
C LYS A 224 11.38 -12.61 -7.48
N VAL A 225 10.46 -11.69 -7.19
CA VAL A 225 9.77 -11.69 -5.90
C VAL A 225 8.94 -12.96 -5.79
N ALA A 226 9.33 -13.82 -4.85
CA ALA A 226 8.68 -15.09 -4.62
C ALA A 226 7.30 -14.87 -3.99
N PRO A 227 6.25 -15.61 -4.42
CA PRO A 227 4.96 -15.63 -3.75
C PRO A 227 5.13 -16.04 -2.29
N ALA A 228 4.66 -15.19 -1.38
CA ALA A 228 4.75 -15.37 0.06
C ALA A 228 3.68 -14.52 0.76
N SER A 229 3.76 -14.38 2.08
CA SER A 229 2.91 -13.39 2.77
C SER A 229 3.21 -11.97 2.28
N ALA A 230 2.24 -11.06 2.44
CA ALA A 230 2.40 -9.65 2.08
C ALA A 230 3.66 -9.03 2.73
N GLU A 231 3.99 -9.37 3.98
CA GLU A 231 5.20 -8.89 4.64
C GLU A 231 6.47 -9.33 3.89
N LYS A 232 6.52 -10.61 3.49
CA LYS A 232 7.68 -11.18 2.81
C LYS A 232 7.83 -10.69 1.38
N MET A 233 6.73 -10.49 0.66
CA MET A 233 6.78 -9.88 -0.67
C MET A 233 7.24 -8.42 -0.58
N HIS A 234 6.72 -7.66 0.39
CA HIS A 234 7.15 -6.28 0.65
C HIS A 234 8.65 -6.22 0.98
N GLN A 235 9.13 -7.08 1.89
CA GLN A 235 10.55 -7.17 2.24
C GLN A 235 11.43 -7.42 1.02
N GLN A 236 11.01 -8.30 0.10
CA GLN A 236 11.77 -8.60 -1.13
C GLN A 236 11.84 -7.40 -2.08
N HIS A 237 10.74 -6.67 -2.26
CA HIS A 237 10.71 -5.45 -3.07
C HIS A 237 11.59 -4.35 -2.45
N MET A 238 11.37 -4.04 -1.16
CA MET A 238 12.13 -2.98 -0.48
C MET A 238 13.61 -3.29 -0.32
N ALA A 239 13.99 -4.56 -0.15
CA ALA A 239 15.40 -4.94 -0.12
C ALA A 239 16.15 -4.51 -1.40
N LEU A 240 15.53 -4.65 -2.58
CA LEU A 240 16.12 -4.21 -3.84
C LEU A 240 16.26 -2.68 -3.88
N TYR A 241 15.22 -1.95 -3.46
CA TYR A 241 15.25 -0.49 -3.39
C TYR A 241 16.35 0.03 -2.45
N LEU A 242 16.43 -0.50 -1.23
CA LEU A 242 17.47 -0.15 -0.27
C LEU A 242 18.87 -0.51 -0.79
N SER A 243 19.01 -1.66 -1.45
CA SER A 243 20.28 -2.09 -2.05
C SER A 243 20.77 -1.11 -3.11
N GLN A 244 19.89 -0.60 -3.99
CA GLN A 244 20.24 0.38 -5.00
C GLN A 244 20.63 1.73 -4.38
N ARG A 245 19.85 2.21 -3.41
CA ARG A 245 20.13 3.44 -2.67
C ARG A 245 21.48 3.38 -1.94
N PHE A 246 21.86 2.20 -1.46
CA PHE A 246 23.18 1.96 -0.87
C PHE A 246 24.29 1.83 -1.92
N LYS A 247 24.07 1.10 -3.02
CA LYS A 247 25.03 0.94 -4.12
C LYS A 247 25.50 2.30 -4.64
N TYR A 248 24.56 3.24 -4.81
CA TYR A 248 24.84 4.59 -5.32
C TYR A 248 24.93 5.66 -4.23
N ARG A 249 25.17 5.30 -2.96
CA ARG A 249 25.14 6.27 -1.85
C ARG A 249 26.13 7.43 -2.02
N ARG A 250 27.29 7.19 -2.66
CA ARG A 250 28.33 8.20 -2.89
C ARG A 250 28.05 9.06 -4.12
N GLU A 251 27.32 8.51 -5.09
CA GLU A 251 26.91 9.14 -6.34
C GLU A 251 25.41 9.49 -6.34
N PHE A 252 24.77 9.55 -5.16
CA PHE A 252 23.32 9.68 -5.03
C PHE A 252 22.79 10.93 -5.75
N THR A 253 23.52 12.04 -5.61
CA THR A 253 23.19 13.31 -6.26
C THR A 253 23.37 13.31 -7.77
N GLN A 254 24.00 12.29 -8.34
CA GLN A 254 24.18 12.10 -9.78
C GLN A 254 23.09 11.21 -10.39
N ARG A 255 22.27 10.54 -9.57
CA ARG A 255 21.18 9.68 -10.03
C ARG A 255 20.05 10.51 -10.65
N ALA A 256 19.31 9.89 -11.58
CA ALA A 256 18.28 10.59 -12.33
C ALA A 256 17.21 11.23 -11.44
N PRO A 257 16.57 10.51 -10.47
CA PRO A 257 15.56 11.12 -9.60
C PRO A 257 16.03 12.37 -8.87
N TYR A 258 17.29 12.38 -8.42
CA TYR A 258 17.85 13.56 -7.76
C TYR A 258 18.08 14.72 -8.72
N ARG A 259 18.68 14.46 -9.88
CA ARG A 259 19.04 15.51 -10.85
C ARG A 259 17.81 16.19 -11.47
N THR A 260 16.73 15.45 -11.65
CA THR A 260 15.49 15.95 -12.28
C THR A 260 14.49 16.51 -11.28
N ALA A 261 14.65 16.22 -10.00
CA ALA A 261 13.82 16.77 -8.93
C ALA A 261 13.97 18.29 -8.80
N SER A 262 12.89 18.96 -8.38
CA SER A 262 12.94 20.36 -7.96
C SER A 262 13.94 20.56 -6.80
N SER A 263 14.47 21.77 -6.61
CA SER A 263 15.39 22.05 -5.49
C SER A 263 14.81 21.67 -4.12
N LYS A 264 13.48 21.82 -3.95
CA LYS A 264 12.75 21.41 -2.75
C LYS A 264 12.76 19.89 -2.59
N HIS A 265 12.44 19.14 -3.65
CA HIS A 265 12.47 17.68 -3.64
C HIS A 265 13.88 17.11 -3.47
N GLN A 266 14.90 17.76 -4.02
CA GLN A 266 16.30 17.39 -3.80
C GLN A 266 16.67 17.42 -2.32
N GLU A 267 16.19 18.42 -1.57
CA GLU A 267 16.38 18.48 -0.12
C GLU A 267 15.75 17.27 0.58
N TYR A 268 14.51 16.92 0.24
CA TYR A 268 13.81 15.78 0.82
C TYR A 268 14.48 14.44 0.49
N LEU A 269 14.89 14.26 -0.76
CA LEU A 269 15.62 13.09 -1.22
C LEU A 269 16.98 12.93 -0.52
N ARG A 270 17.69 14.04 -0.23
CA ARG A 270 18.90 14.01 0.61
C ARG A 270 18.59 13.54 2.02
N GLN A 271 17.51 14.05 2.62
CA GLN A 271 17.13 13.66 3.98
C GLN A 271 16.80 12.17 4.07
N THR A 272 16.07 11.61 3.10
CA THR A 272 15.79 10.16 3.11
C THR A 272 17.03 9.32 2.84
N GLN A 273 17.93 9.77 1.96
CA GLN A 273 19.22 9.11 1.74
C GLN A 273 20.06 9.11 3.03
N GLN A 274 20.13 10.25 3.72
CA GLN A 274 20.82 10.33 5.01
C GLN A 274 20.15 9.44 6.06
N GLY A 275 18.82 9.30 6.02
CA GLY A 275 18.08 8.34 6.84
C GLY A 275 18.57 6.90 6.66
N ILE A 276 18.87 6.47 5.43
CA ILE A 276 19.46 5.15 5.14
C ILE A 276 20.84 5.01 5.78
N ILE A 277 21.71 6.02 5.61
CA ILE A 277 23.06 6.00 6.20
C ILE A 277 23.00 5.98 7.73
N ASN A 278 22.09 6.75 8.33
CA ASN A 278 21.86 6.75 9.77
C ASN A 278 21.35 5.39 10.26
N GLY A 279 20.45 4.75 9.52
CA GLY A 279 19.96 3.39 9.81
C GLY A 279 21.09 2.36 9.81
N LEU A 280 21.98 2.41 8.82
CA LEU A 280 23.17 1.56 8.74
C LEU A 280 24.18 1.85 9.87
N ASN A 281 24.34 3.11 10.28
CA ASN A 281 25.21 3.48 11.40
C ASN A 281 24.78 2.83 12.73
N LYS A 282 23.49 2.48 12.89
CA LYS A 282 22.99 1.75 14.08
C LYS A 282 23.54 0.33 14.19
N LEU A 283 24.18 -0.20 13.15
CA LEU A 283 24.90 -1.48 13.23
C LEU A 283 26.21 -1.35 14.05
N HIS A 284 26.72 -0.13 14.26
CA HIS A 284 27.99 0.14 14.94
C HIS A 284 29.17 -0.65 14.33
N ALA A 285 29.19 -0.75 12.99
CA ALA A 285 30.10 -1.62 12.24
C ALA A 285 31.06 -0.85 11.30
N GLY A 286 31.38 0.40 11.64
CA GLY A 286 32.19 1.31 10.81
C GLY A 286 31.35 2.32 10.04
N ASP A 287 32.00 3.09 9.16
CA ASP A 287 31.36 4.14 8.34
C ASP A 287 30.63 3.53 7.13
N PRO A 288 29.29 3.64 7.02
CA PRO A 288 28.55 3.17 5.86
C PRO A 288 28.96 3.83 4.54
N MET A 289 29.61 5.00 4.57
CA MET A 289 30.12 5.68 3.37
C MET A 289 31.48 5.15 2.90
N ALA A 290 32.15 4.32 3.70
CA ALA A 290 33.42 3.71 3.32
C ALA A 290 33.23 2.80 2.08
N PRO A 291 34.19 2.78 1.12
CA PRO A 291 34.07 1.99 -0.10
C PRO A 291 33.90 0.48 0.12
N ASP A 292 34.48 -0.04 1.20
CA ASP A 292 34.55 -1.46 1.57
C ASP A 292 33.48 -1.89 2.60
N PHE A 293 32.58 -0.98 2.98
CA PHE A 293 31.45 -1.28 3.85
C PHE A 293 30.46 -2.21 3.13
N ASP A 294 30.11 -3.33 3.78
CA ASP A 294 29.13 -4.30 3.30
C ASP A 294 28.04 -4.50 4.36
N PRO A 295 26.83 -3.94 4.15
CA PRO A 295 25.76 -3.96 5.15
C PRO A 295 25.33 -5.38 5.52
N VAL A 296 25.35 -6.30 4.55
CA VAL A 296 24.91 -7.68 4.74
C VAL A 296 25.93 -8.44 5.58
N ARG A 297 27.22 -8.31 5.23
CA ARG A 297 28.31 -8.94 5.97
C ARG A 297 28.35 -8.44 7.41
N GLU A 298 28.21 -7.14 7.62
CA GLU A 298 28.22 -6.57 8.97
C GLU A 298 26.99 -7.01 9.79
N ALA A 299 25.80 -7.06 9.19
CA ALA A 299 24.60 -7.58 9.86
C ALA A 299 24.75 -9.06 10.26
N VAL A 300 25.32 -9.90 9.40
CA VAL A 300 25.57 -11.31 9.69
C VAL A 300 26.54 -11.47 10.86
N LYS A 301 27.64 -10.70 10.89
CA LYS A 301 28.59 -10.73 12.02
C LYS A 301 27.92 -10.40 13.34
N ILE A 302 27.00 -9.43 13.36
CA ILE A 302 26.27 -9.04 14.58
C ILE A 302 25.35 -10.17 15.05
N LYS A 303 24.59 -10.82 14.14
CA LYS A 303 23.71 -11.94 14.48
C LYS A 303 24.43 -13.14 15.10
N HIS A 304 25.72 -13.32 14.80
CA HIS A 304 26.54 -14.42 15.35
C HIS A 304 27.24 -14.07 16.67
N LYS A 305 27.14 -12.83 17.18
CA LYS A 305 27.72 -12.47 18.48
C LYS A 305 26.90 -13.05 19.64
N PRO A 306 27.55 -13.50 20.74
CA PRO A 306 26.82 -14.04 21.89
C PRO A 306 25.93 -12.94 22.53
N PRO A 307 24.75 -13.29 23.07
CA PRO A 307 23.77 -12.33 23.60
C PRO A 307 24.33 -11.34 24.63
N GLN A 308 25.33 -11.77 25.40
CA GLN A 308 26.00 -10.96 26.43
C GLN A 308 26.75 -9.72 25.88
N TYR A 309 26.98 -9.63 24.57
CA TYR A 309 27.60 -8.49 23.90
C TYR A 309 26.62 -7.67 23.04
N ASN A 310 25.35 -8.08 22.94
CA ASN A 310 24.28 -7.28 22.31
C ASN A 310 23.84 -6.17 23.27
N ARG A 311 24.69 -5.16 23.49
CA ARG A 311 24.42 -4.00 24.36
C ARG A 311 23.40 -3.00 23.80
N VAL A 312 22.52 -3.43 22.90
CA VAL A 312 21.40 -2.62 22.40
C VAL A 312 20.16 -3.51 22.24
N LEU A 313 19.54 -3.87 23.35
CA LEU A 313 18.15 -4.31 23.38
C LEU A 313 17.41 -3.45 24.42
N THR A 314 17.21 -2.18 24.07
CA THR A 314 16.08 -1.38 24.54
C THR A 314 14.77 -1.95 23.93
N PRO A 315 13.57 -1.63 24.44
CA PRO A 315 12.40 -2.52 24.41
C PRO A 315 12.02 -2.99 23.00
N ALA A 316 11.46 -4.21 22.93
CA ALA A 316 11.02 -4.94 21.74
C ALA A 316 10.98 -4.13 20.43
N VAL A 317 12.14 -3.95 19.78
CA VAL A 317 12.21 -3.37 18.43
C VAL A 317 11.46 -4.30 17.49
N SER A 318 10.48 -3.77 16.76
CA SER A 318 9.70 -4.59 15.84
C SER A 318 10.63 -5.14 14.74
N PRO A 319 10.40 -6.37 14.23
CA PRO A 319 11.26 -6.94 13.18
C PRO A 319 11.42 -6.05 11.95
N GLU A 320 10.43 -5.20 11.67
CA GLU A 320 10.39 -4.26 10.55
C GLU A 320 11.34 -3.06 10.73
N THR A 321 11.69 -2.72 11.97
CA THR A 321 12.50 -1.54 12.32
C THR A 321 13.90 -1.90 12.85
N ASP A 322 14.17 -3.19 13.05
CA ASP A 322 15.49 -3.69 13.44
C ASP A 322 16.51 -3.47 12.30
N PRO A 323 17.52 -2.60 12.49
CA PRO A 323 18.50 -2.29 11.45
C PRO A 323 19.31 -3.51 11.02
N VAL A 324 19.52 -4.50 11.90
CA VAL A 324 20.24 -5.74 11.58
C VAL A 324 19.42 -6.60 10.62
N ASN A 325 18.09 -6.66 10.79
CA ASN A 325 17.22 -7.40 9.88
C ASN A 325 17.07 -6.71 8.54
N VAL A 326 16.92 -5.38 8.53
CA VAL A 326 16.84 -4.59 7.30
C VAL A 326 18.14 -4.72 6.50
N ALA A 327 19.30 -4.52 7.14
CA ALA A 327 20.60 -4.65 6.49
C ALA A 327 20.87 -6.06 5.95
N ALA A 328 20.51 -7.10 6.70
CA ALA A 328 20.67 -8.49 6.28
C ALA A 328 19.80 -8.88 5.06
N SER A 329 18.74 -8.12 4.77
CA SER A 329 17.86 -8.39 3.62
C SER A 329 18.41 -7.85 2.29
N MET A 330 19.33 -6.88 2.35
CA MET A 330 19.88 -6.22 1.16
C MET A 330 20.72 -7.21 0.34
N ASP A 331 20.80 -7.02 -0.97
CA ASP A 331 21.70 -7.79 -1.83
C ASP A 331 22.03 -7.02 -3.11
N LEU A 332 23.22 -6.43 -3.17
CA LEU A 332 23.70 -5.64 -4.31
C LEU A 332 23.88 -6.51 -5.56
N ARG A 333 24.10 -7.82 -5.41
CA ARG A 333 24.32 -8.75 -6.54
C ARG A 333 23.03 -9.05 -7.30
N ARG A 334 21.87 -8.78 -6.68
CA ARG A 334 20.56 -8.93 -7.32
C ARG A 334 20.17 -7.75 -8.19
N LEU A 335 20.90 -6.63 -8.14
CA LEU A 335 20.59 -5.44 -8.91
C LEU A 335 21.02 -5.61 -10.38
N THR A 336 20.06 -5.98 -11.23
CA THR A 336 20.23 -5.98 -12.68
C THR A 336 19.97 -4.58 -13.25
N PRO A 337 20.45 -4.27 -14.47
CA PRO A 337 20.12 -3.01 -15.13
C PRO A 337 18.61 -2.74 -15.24
N ALA A 338 17.80 -3.77 -15.43
CA ALA A 338 16.34 -3.64 -15.49
C ALA A 338 15.72 -3.25 -14.14
N ILE A 339 16.21 -3.85 -13.04
CA ILE A 339 15.79 -3.45 -11.69
C ILE A 339 16.18 -1.99 -11.42
N GLU A 340 17.43 -1.64 -11.72
CA GLU A 340 17.94 -0.29 -11.43
C GLU A 340 17.22 0.79 -12.23
N HIS A 341 16.99 0.54 -13.52
CA HIS A 341 16.21 1.40 -14.40
C HIS A 341 14.78 1.56 -13.87
N PHE A 342 14.13 0.46 -13.50
CA PHE A 342 12.75 0.50 -13.05
C PHE A 342 12.58 1.29 -11.74
N LEU A 343 13.47 1.06 -10.76
CA LEU A 343 13.43 1.76 -9.48
C LEU A 343 13.72 3.27 -9.63
N ASP A 344 14.64 3.67 -10.51
CA ASP A 344 14.92 5.10 -10.77
C ASP A 344 13.82 5.78 -11.63
N SER A 345 13.10 5.03 -12.47
CA SER A 345 12.16 5.62 -13.44
C SER A 345 10.70 5.64 -12.98
N TYR A 346 10.33 4.75 -12.06
CA TYR A 346 8.91 4.53 -11.72
C TYR A 346 8.59 4.56 -10.23
N ILE A 347 9.58 4.39 -9.34
CA ILE A 347 9.31 4.26 -7.91
C ILE A 347 9.59 5.56 -7.20
N HIS A 348 8.53 6.17 -6.67
CA HIS A 348 8.67 7.39 -5.88
C HIS A 348 9.19 7.06 -4.48
N ASP A 349 10.06 7.92 -3.95
CA ASP A 349 10.46 7.89 -2.55
C ASP A 349 9.27 8.37 -1.69
N SER A 350 8.50 7.43 -1.15
CA SER A 350 7.25 7.76 -0.44
C SER A 350 7.50 8.65 0.77
N VAL A 351 8.62 8.45 1.47
CA VAL A 351 8.99 9.26 2.64
C VAL A 351 9.32 10.69 2.21
N ALA A 352 10.12 10.88 1.15
CA ALA A 352 10.45 12.22 0.65
C ALA A 352 9.21 12.99 0.19
N GLY A 353 8.26 12.31 -0.48
CA GLY A 353 6.98 12.91 -0.87
C GLY A 353 6.15 13.35 0.34
N PHE A 354 6.23 12.61 1.45
CA PHE A 354 5.48 12.96 2.65
C PHE A 354 6.12 14.10 3.47
N ILE A 355 7.42 14.38 3.31
CA ILE A 355 8.04 15.58 3.89
C ILE A 355 7.42 16.85 3.28
N GLU A 356 6.99 16.79 2.03
CA GLU A 356 6.30 17.92 1.40
C GLU A 356 4.92 18.16 2.01
N ASP A 357 4.17 17.09 2.21
CA ASP A 357 2.78 17.14 2.67
C ASP A 357 2.66 17.28 4.20
N ALA A 358 3.71 16.92 4.94
CA ALA A 358 3.71 16.80 6.39
C ALA A 358 5.12 16.95 6.99
N PHE A 359 5.40 16.23 8.07
CA PHE A 359 6.68 16.24 8.80
C PHE A 359 7.55 15.03 8.41
N TYR A 360 8.87 15.19 8.46
CA TYR A 360 9.80 14.07 8.26
C TYR A 360 9.74 13.06 9.42
N GLU A 361 8.97 12.00 9.21
CA GLU A 361 8.76 10.91 10.18
C GLU A 361 10.06 10.29 10.70
N GLY A 362 11.14 10.33 9.93
CA GLY A 362 12.44 9.81 10.34
C GLY A 362 13.00 10.48 11.59
N THR A 363 12.66 11.74 11.85
CA THR A 363 13.03 12.42 13.08
C THR A 363 12.29 11.86 14.30
N ALA A 364 11.04 11.40 14.14
CA ALA A 364 10.24 10.85 15.24
C ALA A 364 10.52 9.37 15.49
N ASN A 365 10.53 8.55 14.42
CA ASN A 365 10.72 7.10 14.55
C ASN A 365 12.21 6.67 14.56
N GLY A 366 13.14 7.59 14.27
CA GLY A 366 14.57 7.35 14.22
C GLY A 366 15.05 6.41 13.10
N CYS A 367 14.17 5.86 12.28
CA CYS A 367 14.48 4.85 11.25
C CYS A 367 14.39 5.41 9.82
N GLY A 368 13.57 6.45 9.61
CA GLY A 368 13.38 7.06 8.29
C GLY A 368 12.96 6.03 7.24
N LEU A 369 13.68 5.99 6.12
CA LEU A 369 13.44 5.05 5.03
C LEU A 369 14.08 3.65 5.27
N PHE A 370 14.94 3.51 6.27
CA PHE A 370 15.66 2.25 6.57
C PHE A 370 14.83 1.32 7.46
N LYS A 371 13.71 0.85 6.94
CA LYS A 371 12.77 -0.05 7.61
C LYS A 371 11.86 -0.75 6.61
N PHE A 372 11.07 -1.69 7.10
CA PHE A 372 9.93 -2.24 6.38
C PHE A 372 8.63 -1.62 6.86
N ARG A 373 7.61 -1.73 6.01
CA ARG A 373 6.24 -1.31 6.30
C ARG A 373 5.66 -2.17 7.42
N ALA A 374 4.88 -1.56 8.29
CA ALA A 374 3.99 -2.28 9.18
C ALA A 374 2.78 -2.81 8.40
N LEU A 375 2.39 -4.06 8.64
CA LEU A 375 1.23 -4.70 8.04
C LEU A 375 0.32 -5.24 9.16
N TYR A 376 -0.97 -4.95 9.05
CA TYR A 376 -2.01 -5.44 9.94
C TYR A 376 -2.87 -6.47 9.25
N LYS A 377 -2.90 -7.66 9.85
CA LYS A 377 -3.91 -8.69 9.55
C LYS A 377 -5.18 -8.38 10.33
N GLY A 378 -6.33 -8.61 9.71
CA GLY A 378 -7.60 -8.51 10.43
C GLY A 378 -7.65 -9.47 11.61
N ASP A 379 -8.40 -9.10 12.65
CA ASP A 379 -8.68 -9.96 13.80
C ASP A 379 -9.36 -11.27 13.33
N GLU A 380 -9.10 -12.36 14.05
CA GLU A 380 -9.73 -13.67 13.80
C GLU A 380 -11.25 -13.64 14.05
#